data_AF-A0A1I8FYL5-F1
#
_entry.id   AF-A0A1I8FYL5-F1
#
_cell.length_a   1.000
_cell.length_b   1.000
_cell.length_c   1.000
_cell.angle_alpha   90.00
_cell.angle_beta   90.00
_cell.angle_gamma   90.00
#
_symmetry.space_group_name_H-M   'P 1'
#
loop_
_entity.id
_entity.type
_entity.pdbx_description
1 polymer ?
#
loop_
_entity_poly.entity_id
_entity_poly.type
_entity_poly.pdbx_seq_one_letter_code
_entity_poly.pdbx_strand_id
1 'polypeptide(L)'
;MALTVNAVPENFPIVPTIVIGKNPVFPKFVRLIELEDPQLIRLIMRRVHLGLPYAGVFLKRSSDDPNYPQAADSLDDIYQVGTFVQITELQDLGDKLRLLLLGHRRIQIVKQLKSAESSSSSDFDEASKQQDSSGPSGRVLLVETVNCYHNEFTQNAEIKALTAEIVKTIRDLISLNPMYRETVLAMLATGQKVVDDPIYLCDLGAALCSASEPAEYQAILEEPDIRQRLMLSLAMLKKELEMSRLQHKIGKEVEEKVKEQHRKYMLQEQLKAIKKELGLEKEDKDAIGEKFRARLANLTVPAHVTEVINEELNKLSFLDNHSSEFNVTRNYLDWLTSLPWGVFSEENLDLARAREILEQDHYGMQDVKSRILEFIAVSQAERQHAGQDTLLFTGPPGLAACLTFSEIKGHRRTYVGAMPGKLIQCLKKTKTENPLILIDEIDKLGRGWQGDPSSALLELLDPEQNVLFICTANTLDTIPEPLRDRMEMIEVS
;
A
#
# COMPACT_ATOMS: atom_id res chain seq x y z
N MET A 1 -0.60 46.62 0.29
CA MET A 1 -0.61 48.04 0.71
C MET A 1 -0.89 48.06 2.22
N ALA A 2 -0.03 48.64 3.05
CA ALA A 2 -0.28 48.71 4.49
C ALA A 2 -1.32 49.80 4.77
N LEU A 3 -2.45 49.43 5.37
CA LEU A 3 -3.56 50.35 5.63
C LEU A 3 -3.32 51.12 6.94
N THR A 4 -3.55 52.43 6.93
CA THR A 4 -3.35 53.30 8.11
C THR A 4 -4.29 52.90 9.26
N VAL A 5 -3.77 52.88 10.49
CA VAL A 5 -4.51 52.50 11.70
C VAL A 5 -5.51 53.59 12.07
N ASN A 6 -6.73 53.51 11.53
CA ASN A 6 -7.86 54.28 12.03
C ASN A 6 -8.30 53.69 13.38
N ALA A 7 -8.66 54.56 14.35
CA ALA A 7 -9.18 54.14 15.64
C ALA A 7 -10.36 53.18 15.46
N VAL A 8 -10.28 51.99 16.07
CA VAL A 8 -11.28 50.93 15.90
C VAL A 8 -12.62 51.38 16.50
N PRO A 9 -13.73 51.43 15.72
CA PRO A 9 -15.02 51.88 16.22
C PRO A 9 -15.58 50.94 17.30
N GLU A 10 -15.99 51.50 18.45
CA GLU A 10 -16.65 50.73 19.52
C GLU A 10 -17.98 50.12 19.08
N ASN A 11 -18.69 50.71 18.12
CA ASN A 11 -19.90 50.15 17.54
C ASN A 11 -19.80 50.17 16.01
N PHE A 12 -19.75 48.98 15.41
CA PHE A 12 -19.75 48.81 13.96
C PHE A 12 -20.74 47.71 13.59
N PRO A 13 -22.04 48.04 13.49
CA PRO A 13 -23.09 47.04 13.44
C PRO A 13 -23.10 46.27 12.11
N ILE A 14 -22.74 46.88 10.99
CA ILE A 14 -22.87 46.27 9.66
C ILE A 14 -21.50 45.85 9.14
N VAL A 15 -21.23 44.54 9.08
CA VAL A 15 -19.94 44.00 8.61
C VAL A 15 -20.11 43.08 7.41
N PRO A 16 -19.12 43.06 6.48
CA PRO A 16 -19.03 42.01 5.49
C PRO A 16 -18.71 40.67 6.15
N THR A 17 -19.31 39.60 5.64
CA THR A 17 -19.20 38.25 6.21
C THR A 17 -18.12 37.45 5.47
N ILE A 18 -17.11 36.99 6.20
CA ILE A 18 -16.10 36.05 5.71
C ILE A 18 -16.33 34.72 6.43
N VAL A 19 -16.62 33.66 5.70
CA VAL A 19 -16.88 32.34 6.27
C VAL A 19 -15.66 31.44 6.11
N ILE A 20 -15.18 30.88 7.21
CA ILE A 20 -14.02 29.99 7.26
C ILE A 20 -14.49 28.56 7.56
N GLY A 21 -13.89 27.57 6.88
CA GLY A 21 -14.19 26.15 7.11
C GLY A 21 -13.43 25.49 8.26
N LYS A 22 -12.24 25.99 8.61
CA LYS A 22 -11.39 25.40 9.67
C LYS A 22 -10.75 26.45 10.56
N ASN A 23 -10.82 26.22 11.87
CA ASN A 23 -10.36 27.07 12.97
C ASN A 23 -11.00 28.47 12.91
N PRO A 24 -11.62 28.99 13.96
CA PRO A 24 -12.08 30.38 13.96
C PRO A 24 -10.91 31.34 14.21
N VAL A 25 -11.10 32.63 13.91
CA VAL A 25 -10.16 33.69 14.30
C VAL A 25 -10.49 34.12 15.73
N PHE A 26 -9.54 34.03 16.65
CA PHE A 26 -9.74 34.50 18.01
C PHE A 26 -9.42 36.01 18.16
N PRO A 27 -10.04 36.72 19.12
CA PRO A 27 -9.70 38.11 19.41
C PRO A 27 -8.22 38.29 19.76
N LYS A 28 -7.62 39.40 19.33
CA LYS A 28 -6.20 39.77 19.48
C LYS A 28 -5.21 38.91 18.67
N PHE A 29 -5.68 37.97 17.85
CA PHE A 29 -4.82 37.16 16.98
C PHE A 29 -4.85 37.67 15.53
N VAL A 30 -3.68 37.58 14.89
CA VAL A 30 -3.53 37.85 13.46
C VAL A 30 -3.66 36.54 12.68
N ARG A 31 -4.38 36.56 11.57
CA ARG A 31 -4.51 35.43 10.66
C ARG A 31 -4.37 35.86 9.21
N LEU A 32 -3.69 35.04 8.43
CA LEU A 32 -3.61 35.17 6.98
C LEU A 32 -4.74 34.36 6.32
N ILE A 33 -5.49 34.98 5.41
CA ILE A 33 -6.57 34.34 4.65
C ILE A 33 -6.42 34.64 3.16
N GLU A 34 -6.74 33.66 2.32
CA GLU A 34 -6.83 33.81 0.86
C GLU A 34 -8.29 33.65 0.43
N LEU A 35 -8.84 34.67 -0.21
CA LEU A 35 -10.19 34.67 -0.77
C LEU A 35 -10.16 34.39 -2.27
N GLU A 36 -11.12 33.60 -2.74
CA GLU A 36 -11.29 33.29 -4.17
C GLU A 36 -12.64 33.80 -4.71
N ASP A 37 -13.59 34.16 -3.84
CA ASP A 37 -14.92 34.60 -4.26
C ASP A 37 -14.89 36.02 -4.85
N PRO A 38 -15.15 36.19 -6.17
CA PRO A 38 -15.04 37.49 -6.84
C PRO A 38 -16.03 38.52 -6.31
N GLN A 39 -17.21 38.10 -5.82
CA GLN A 39 -18.20 39.02 -5.27
C GLN A 39 -17.75 39.59 -3.92
N LEU A 40 -17.20 38.71 -3.06
CA LEU A 40 -16.66 39.11 -1.76
C LEU A 40 -15.39 39.96 -1.91
N ILE A 41 -14.52 39.62 -2.86
CA ILE A 41 -13.31 40.40 -3.21
C ILE A 41 -13.69 41.82 -3.60
N ARG A 42 -14.64 41.99 -4.54
CA ARG A 42 -15.11 43.32 -4.96
C ARG A 42 -15.67 44.13 -3.79
N LEU A 43 -16.44 43.49 -2.91
CA LEU A 43 -17.04 44.13 -1.74
C LEU A 43 -15.98 44.58 -0.73
N ILE A 44 -15.03 43.71 -0.40
CA ILE A 44 -13.93 44.01 0.54
C ILE A 44 -13.04 45.11 -0.03
N MET A 45 -12.64 45.01 -1.30
CA MET A 45 -11.88 46.06 -1.97
C MET A 45 -12.61 47.39 -1.92
N ARG A 46 -13.92 47.44 -2.24
CA ARG A 46 -14.72 48.67 -2.17
C ARG A 46 -14.73 49.26 -0.75
N ARG A 47 -14.92 48.43 0.28
CA ARG A 47 -14.92 48.87 1.69
C ARG A 47 -13.56 49.39 2.16
N VAL A 48 -12.48 48.75 1.73
CA VAL A 48 -11.10 49.20 2.01
C VAL A 48 -10.83 50.55 1.33
N HIS A 49 -11.24 50.73 0.07
CA HIS A 49 -11.11 52.02 -0.63
C HIS A 49 -11.94 53.14 0.03
N LEU A 50 -13.08 52.80 0.64
CA LEU A 50 -13.91 53.72 1.43
C LEU A 50 -13.35 54.00 2.84
N GLY A 51 -12.17 53.49 3.20
CA GLY A 51 -11.55 53.69 4.51
C GLY A 51 -12.17 52.87 5.64
N LEU A 52 -12.93 51.81 5.30
CA LEU A 52 -13.62 50.91 6.24
C LEU A 52 -13.05 49.48 6.15
N PRO A 53 -11.81 49.23 6.63
CA PRO A 53 -11.15 47.93 6.51
C PRO A 53 -11.60 46.94 7.60
N TYR A 54 -12.91 46.76 7.78
CA TYR A 54 -13.47 45.92 8.83
C TYR A 54 -14.34 44.80 8.26
N ALA A 55 -14.26 43.61 8.85
CA ALA A 55 -15.02 42.43 8.46
C ALA A 55 -15.41 41.58 9.68
N GLY A 56 -16.47 40.78 9.53
CA GLY A 56 -16.85 39.75 10.47
C GLY A 56 -16.44 38.39 9.95
N VAL A 57 -15.69 37.64 10.76
CA VAL A 57 -15.26 36.28 10.44
C VAL A 57 -16.10 35.28 11.22
N PHE A 58 -16.70 34.34 10.51
CA PHE A 58 -17.57 33.31 11.10
C PHE A 58 -17.17 31.92 10.62
N LEU A 59 -17.49 30.91 11.44
CA LEU A 59 -17.19 29.51 11.14
C LEU A 59 -18.40 28.84 10.46
N LYS A 60 -18.15 27.98 9.47
CA LYS A 60 -19.19 27.16 8.82
C LYS A 60 -19.54 25.94 9.67
N ARG A 61 -20.81 25.51 9.66
CA ARG A 61 -21.30 24.32 10.39
C ARG A 61 -21.05 23.00 9.67
N SER A 62 -21.10 22.97 8.34
CA SER A 62 -20.83 21.76 7.55
C SER A 62 -19.34 21.60 7.26
N SER A 63 -18.84 20.37 7.42
CA SER A 63 -17.44 19.96 7.17
C SER A 63 -17.09 19.83 5.69
N ASP A 64 -18.08 19.91 4.81
CA ASP A 64 -17.94 19.57 3.39
C ASP A 64 -17.81 20.86 2.56
N ASP A 65 -16.59 21.06 2.04
CA ASP A 65 -16.09 22.07 1.07
C ASP A 65 -15.99 23.57 1.46
N PRO A 66 -15.02 24.34 0.90
CA PRO A 66 -13.65 24.06 0.43
C PRO A 66 -12.57 24.67 1.37
N ASN A 67 -11.28 24.51 1.04
CA ASN A 67 -10.13 24.97 1.85
C ASN A 67 -9.98 26.51 1.91
N TYR A 68 -10.81 27.25 1.17
CA TYR A 68 -10.72 28.71 0.99
C TYR A 68 -11.96 29.42 1.54
N PRO A 69 -11.80 30.51 2.31
CA PRO A 69 -12.94 31.28 2.81
C PRO A 69 -13.77 31.92 1.71
N GLN A 70 -15.09 31.80 1.83
CA GLN A 70 -16.08 32.28 0.86
C GLN A 70 -17.24 32.99 1.58
N ALA A 71 -18.11 33.66 0.83
CA ALA A 71 -19.38 34.13 1.37
C ALA A 71 -20.31 32.93 1.65
N ALA A 72 -21.15 33.01 2.68
CA ALA A 72 -22.13 31.96 2.95
C ALA A 72 -23.32 32.01 1.99
N ASP A 73 -23.83 30.83 1.64
CA ASP A 73 -25.03 30.69 0.81
C ASP A 73 -26.33 30.82 1.65
N SER A 74 -26.29 30.45 2.94
CA SER A 74 -27.40 30.62 3.90
C SER A 74 -26.91 30.99 5.31
N LEU A 75 -27.77 31.62 6.12
CA LEU A 75 -27.51 31.88 7.54
C LEU A 75 -27.47 30.60 8.38
N ASP A 76 -28.17 29.55 7.97
CA ASP A 76 -28.25 28.29 8.71
C ASP A 76 -26.94 27.50 8.68
N ASP A 77 -26.10 27.79 7.68
CA ASP A 77 -24.80 27.13 7.43
C ASP A 77 -23.67 27.72 8.28
N ILE A 78 -23.91 28.81 9.01
CA ILE A 78 -22.90 29.55 9.78
C ILE A 78 -23.22 29.49 11.27
N TYR A 79 -22.18 29.46 12.10
CA TYR A 79 -22.34 29.75 13.52
C TYR A 79 -22.66 31.23 13.76
N GLN A 80 -23.54 31.49 14.72
CA GLN A 80 -24.03 32.85 14.99
C GLN A 80 -22.98 33.74 15.65
N VAL A 81 -22.03 33.16 16.38
CA VAL A 81 -20.95 33.90 17.04
C VAL A 81 -19.67 33.79 16.21
N GLY A 82 -19.05 34.93 15.95
CA GLY A 82 -17.78 35.04 15.25
C GLY A 82 -16.92 36.16 15.83
N THR A 83 -15.94 36.61 15.04
CA THR A 83 -14.97 37.61 15.48
C THR A 83 -14.96 38.81 14.55
N PHE A 84 -14.99 40.00 15.13
CA PHE A 84 -14.78 41.26 14.45
C PHE A 84 -13.30 41.43 14.16
N VAL A 85 -12.99 41.70 12.90
CA VAL A 85 -11.64 41.69 12.37
C VAL A 85 -11.36 42.96 11.60
N GLN A 86 -10.14 43.47 11.73
CA GLN A 86 -9.59 44.54 10.91
C GLN A 86 -8.65 43.95 9.85
N ILE A 87 -8.78 44.42 8.61
CA ILE A 87 -7.86 44.10 7.52
C ILE A 87 -6.67 45.04 7.64
N THR A 88 -5.51 44.51 8.02
CA THR A 88 -4.27 45.31 8.19
C THR A 88 -3.52 45.42 6.87
N GLU A 89 -3.45 44.32 6.12
CA GLU A 89 -2.78 44.27 4.83
C GLU A 89 -3.64 43.54 3.80
N LEU A 90 -3.60 44.05 2.58
CA LEU A 90 -4.26 43.48 1.40
C LEU A 90 -3.24 43.37 0.27
N GLN A 91 -3.16 42.17 -0.31
CA GLN A 91 -2.34 41.85 -1.47
C GLN A 91 -3.22 41.17 -2.53
N ASP A 92 -3.34 41.82 -3.68
CA ASP A 92 -4.05 41.31 -4.84
C ASP A 92 -3.12 40.42 -5.68
N LEU A 93 -3.53 39.18 -5.92
CA LEU A 93 -2.81 38.19 -6.72
C LEU A 93 -3.51 37.94 -8.07
N GLY A 94 -4.49 38.75 -8.45
CA GLY A 94 -5.28 38.62 -9.68
C GLY A 94 -6.50 37.73 -9.48
N ASP A 95 -6.28 36.42 -9.35
CA ASP A 95 -7.38 35.44 -9.16
C ASP A 95 -7.74 35.23 -7.68
N LYS A 96 -6.86 35.65 -6.76
CA LYS A 96 -7.05 35.51 -5.31
C LYS A 96 -6.68 36.79 -4.57
N LEU A 97 -7.39 37.04 -3.47
CA LEU A 97 -7.09 38.16 -2.58
C LEU A 97 -6.51 37.64 -1.27
N ARG A 98 -5.26 37.99 -0.97
CA ARG A 98 -4.62 37.65 0.30
C ARG A 98 -4.82 38.79 1.29
N LEU A 99 -5.39 38.46 2.46
CA LEU A 99 -5.75 39.39 3.52
C LEU A 99 -5.04 39.01 4.82
N LEU A 100 -4.41 39.99 5.46
CA LEU A 100 -3.93 39.88 6.84
C LEU A 100 -4.98 40.48 7.78
N LEU A 101 -5.55 39.62 8.61
CA LEU A 101 -6.70 39.88 9.46
C LEU A 101 -6.28 39.96 10.92
N LEU A 102 -6.59 41.06 11.62
CA LEU A 102 -6.40 41.22 13.07
C LEU A 102 -7.75 41.12 13.77
N GLY A 103 -7.96 40.08 14.58
CA GLY A 103 -9.16 39.94 15.42
C GLY A 103 -9.15 40.92 16.59
N HIS A 104 -10.30 41.53 16.89
CA HIS A 104 -10.45 42.50 17.99
C HIS A 104 -11.40 42.02 19.08
N ARG A 105 -12.60 41.56 18.72
CA ARG A 105 -13.66 41.19 19.68
C ARG A 105 -14.64 40.18 19.09
N ARG A 106 -15.43 39.55 19.96
CA ARG A 106 -16.51 38.64 19.57
C ARG A 106 -17.76 39.40 19.14
N ILE A 107 -18.42 38.93 18.10
CA ILE A 107 -19.65 39.49 17.55
C ILE A 107 -20.66 38.39 17.28
N GLN A 108 -21.94 38.69 17.46
CA GLN A 108 -23.04 37.79 17.15
C GLN A 108 -23.89 38.35 16.00
N ILE A 109 -24.27 37.48 15.07
CA ILE A 109 -25.18 37.78 13.97
C ILE A 109 -26.59 37.99 14.50
N VAL A 110 -27.19 39.15 14.20
CA VAL A 110 -28.59 39.46 14.52
C VAL A 110 -29.48 39.32 13.30
N LYS A 111 -29.04 39.87 12.15
CA LYS A 111 -29.87 39.90 10.94
C LYS A 111 -29.02 39.97 9.67
N GLN A 112 -29.38 39.22 8.62
CA GLN A 112 -28.82 39.41 7.29
C GLN A 112 -29.43 40.64 6.63
N LEU A 113 -28.58 41.53 6.12
CA LEU A 113 -29.02 42.58 5.20
C LEU A 113 -28.95 42.06 3.77
N LYS A 114 -30.09 42.08 3.07
CA LYS A 114 -30.08 42.00 1.61
C LYS A 114 -29.50 43.32 1.09
N SER A 115 -28.62 43.25 0.09
CA SER A 115 -28.12 44.44 -0.61
C SER A 115 -29.32 45.21 -1.20
N ALA A 116 -29.84 46.19 -0.47
CA ALA A 116 -30.89 47.06 -0.94
C ALA A 116 -30.24 48.17 -1.78
N GLU A 117 -30.23 48.00 -3.09
CA GLU A 117 -30.44 49.17 -3.97
C GLU A 117 -31.90 49.60 -3.78
N SER A 118 -32.17 50.47 -2.80
CA SER A 118 -33.27 51.45 -2.85
C SER A 118 -33.44 52.17 -1.50
N SER A 119 -33.64 53.49 -1.59
CA SER A 119 -33.91 54.49 -0.55
C SER A 119 -32.68 54.90 0.29
N SER A 120 -32.21 56.15 0.34
CA SER A 120 -32.69 57.43 -0.18
C SER A 120 -31.62 58.51 0.05
N SER A 121 -31.15 59.19 -0.99
CA SER A 121 -30.87 60.64 -0.99
C SER A 121 -30.43 61.05 -2.40
N SER A 122 -31.10 62.07 -2.91
CA SER A 122 -31.00 62.65 -4.23
C SER A 122 -29.65 63.28 -4.57
N ASP A 123 -29.41 63.31 -5.87
CA ASP A 123 -28.52 64.19 -6.64
C ASP A 123 -27.13 63.66 -7.05
N PHE A 124 -26.98 63.66 -8.37
CA PHE A 124 -25.79 63.57 -9.23
C PHE A 124 -25.37 62.20 -9.81
N ASP A 125 -25.55 62.17 -11.13
CA ASP A 125 -24.77 61.52 -12.19
C ASP A 125 -25.10 60.08 -12.64
N GLU A 126 -25.98 60.06 -13.65
CA GLU A 126 -26.10 59.03 -14.68
C GLU A 126 -24.81 58.86 -15.48
N ALA A 127 -24.02 57.84 -15.18
CA ALA A 127 -23.11 57.22 -16.17
C ALA A 127 -22.55 55.89 -15.66
N SER A 128 -23.34 54.81 -15.75
CA SER A 128 -22.87 53.40 -15.90
C SER A 128 -23.99 52.39 -15.58
N LYS A 129 -25.05 52.38 -16.39
CA LYS A 129 -25.96 51.23 -16.46
C LYS A 129 -25.51 50.26 -17.54
N GLN A 130 -24.48 49.45 -17.28
CA GLN A 130 -24.25 48.23 -18.06
C GLN A 130 -23.70 47.10 -17.17
N GLN A 131 -24.50 46.04 -17.08
CA GLN A 131 -24.16 44.65 -16.78
C GLN A 131 -23.72 44.31 -15.34
N ASP A 132 -24.67 43.84 -14.54
CA ASP A 132 -24.48 42.71 -13.62
C ASP A 132 -25.86 42.11 -13.27
N SER A 133 -26.34 41.20 -14.11
CA SER A 133 -27.57 40.42 -13.89
C SER A 133 -27.33 38.94 -14.16
N SER A 134 -26.65 38.25 -13.23
CA SER A 134 -26.73 36.79 -13.04
C SER A 134 -25.81 36.30 -11.91
N GLY A 135 -26.24 36.44 -10.65
CA GLY A 135 -25.67 35.71 -9.51
C GLY A 135 -26.80 35.24 -8.59
N PRO A 136 -26.70 34.06 -7.96
CA PRO A 136 -27.81 33.48 -7.20
C PRO A 136 -28.20 34.40 -6.04
N SER A 137 -29.48 34.75 -5.99
CA SER A 137 -30.11 35.74 -5.10
C SER A 137 -30.21 35.30 -3.61
N GLY A 138 -29.21 34.57 -3.10
CA GLY A 138 -29.23 33.98 -1.75
C GLY A 138 -28.05 34.34 -0.83
N ARG A 139 -26.90 34.78 -1.36
CA ARG A 139 -25.66 34.87 -0.59
C ARG A 139 -25.66 35.93 0.52
N VAL A 140 -25.15 35.54 1.69
CA VAL A 140 -25.00 36.37 2.89
C VAL A 140 -23.72 37.21 2.77
N LEU A 141 -23.83 38.39 2.18
CA LEU A 141 -22.68 39.29 2.00
C LEU A 141 -22.51 40.28 3.16
N LEU A 142 -23.62 40.76 3.74
CA LEU A 142 -23.64 41.76 4.81
C LEU A 142 -24.55 41.32 5.96
N VAL A 143 -24.06 41.48 7.18
CA VAL A 143 -24.76 41.08 8.39
C VAL A 143 -24.69 42.19 9.42
N GLU A 144 -25.82 42.37 10.13
CA GLU A 144 -25.91 43.18 11.33
C GLU A 144 -25.47 42.37 12.54
N THR A 145 -24.55 42.93 13.32
CA THR A 145 -23.87 42.25 14.41
C THR A 145 -23.87 43.07 15.69
N VAL A 146 -23.90 42.36 16.83
CA VAL A 146 -23.83 42.94 18.18
C VAL A 146 -22.60 42.42 18.89
N ASN A 147 -21.95 43.29 19.67
CA ASN A 147 -20.77 42.93 20.46
C ASN A 147 -21.14 41.96 21.59
N CYS A 148 -20.39 40.87 21.72
CA CYS A 148 -20.55 39.91 22.81
C CYS A 148 -19.58 40.25 23.95
N TYR A 149 -20.11 40.74 25.06
CA TYR A 149 -19.34 40.98 26.28
C TYR A 149 -19.38 39.76 27.20
N HIS A 150 -18.35 39.60 28.02
CA HIS A 150 -18.31 38.57 29.07
C HIS A 150 -19.12 39.04 30.28
N ASN A 151 -19.64 38.08 31.04
CA ASN A 151 -20.21 38.39 32.34
C ASN A 151 -19.11 38.92 33.26
N GLU A 152 -19.44 39.91 34.10
CA GLU A 152 -18.53 40.39 35.14
C GLU A 152 -18.13 39.22 36.05
N PHE A 153 -16.83 39.05 36.29
CA PHE A 153 -16.31 37.95 37.09
C PHE A 153 -15.44 38.46 38.24
N THR A 154 -15.54 37.76 39.37
CA THR A 154 -14.62 37.91 40.49
C THR A 154 -13.49 36.89 40.34
N GLN A 155 -12.25 37.31 40.58
CA GLN A 155 -11.09 36.39 40.57
C GLN A 155 -11.14 35.44 41.77
N ASN A 156 -11.91 34.36 41.64
CA ASN A 156 -11.99 33.30 42.62
C ASN A 156 -10.72 32.43 42.60
N ALA A 157 -10.43 31.76 43.72
CA ALA A 157 -9.28 30.86 43.84
C ALA A 157 -9.27 29.77 42.76
N GLU A 158 -10.45 29.29 42.36
CA GLU A 158 -10.63 28.32 41.27
C GLU A 158 -10.15 28.84 39.91
N ILE A 159 -10.47 30.09 39.56
CA ILE A 159 -10.04 30.71 38.29
C ILE A 159 -8.52 30.84 38.28
N LYS A 160 -7.91 31.28 39.39
CA LYS A 160 -6.44 31.35 39.51
C LYS A 160 -5.78 29.98 39.37
N ALA A 161 -6.37 28.93 39.96
CA ALA A 161 -5.86 27.57 39.83
C ALA A 161 -5.97 27.05 38.39
N LEU A 162 -7.08 27.30 37.70
CA LEU A 162 -7.26 26.93 36.29
C LEU A 162 -6.28 27.66 35.38
N THR A 163 -6.09 28.97 35.57
CA THR A 163 -5.10 29.76 34.82
C THR A 163 -3.69 29.19 35.03
N ALA A 164 -3.31 28.86 36.26
CA ALA A 164 -2.00 28.29 36.56
C ALA A 164 -1.80 26.91 35.90
N GLU A 165 -2.82 26.06 35.90
CA GLU A 165 -2.79 24.75 35.24
C GLU A 165 -2.66 24.90 33.72
N ILE A 166 -3.39 25.84 33.10
CA ILE A 166 -3.26 26.12 31.66
C ILE A 166 -1.85 26.61 31.32
N VAL A 167 -1.30 27.58 32.08
CA VAL A 167 0.09 28.04 31.88
C VAL A 167 1.08 26.89 31.96
N LYS A 168 0.88 25.96 32.91
CA LYS A 168 1.70 24.76 33.04
C LYS A 168 1.57 23.86 31.81
N THR A 169 0.36 23.57 31.35
CA THR A 169 0.16 22.73 30.14
C THR A 169 0.77 23.35 28.88
N ILE A 170 0.68 24.68 28.70
CA ILE A 170 1.32 25.39 27.59
C ILE A 170 2.85 25.27 27.70
N ARG A 171 3.43 25.40 28.89
CA ARG A 171 4.87 25.20 29.11
C ARG A 171 5.31 23.78 28.77
N ASP A 172 4.52 22.78 29.17
CA ASP A 172 4.80 21.38 28.86
C ASP A 172 4.74 21.13 27.34
N LEU A 173 3.77 21.72 26.63
CA LEU A 173 3.68 21.68 25.15
C LEU A 173 4.92 22.28 24.48
N ILE A 174 5.38 23.46 24.94
CA ILE A 174 6.59 24.12 24.42
C ILE A 174 7.83 23.24 24.63
N SER A 175 7.90 22.47 25.71
CA SER A 175 9.03 21.58 25.99
C SER A 175 9.09 20.36 25.06
N LEU A 176 7.93 19.89 24.58
CA LEU A 176 7.82 18.74 23.69
C LEU A 176 8.08 19.10 22.23
N ASN A 177 7.65 20.29 21.79
CA ASN A 177 7.85 20.72 20.42
C ASN A 177 8.32 22.19 20.35
N PRO A 178 9.60 22.43 19.98
CA PRO A 178 10.18 23.77 19.87
C PRO A 178 9.46 24.71 18.91
N MET A 179 8.70 24.19 17.94
CA MET A 179 7.96 25.02 16.98
C MET A 179 6.87 25.86 17.65
N TYR A 180 6.19 25.33 18.68
CA TYR A 180 5.22 26.12 19.43
C TYR A 180 5.87 27.29 20.17
N ARG A 181 7.16 27.18 20.51
CA ARG A 181 7.90 28.29 21.14
C ARG A 181 7.93 29.50 20.23
N GLU A 182 8.20 29.32 18.94
CA GLU A 182 8.25 30.41 17.97
C GLU A 182 6.86 31.01 17.75
N THR A 183 5.83 30.16 17.64
CA THR A 183 4.43 30.61 17.53
C THR A 183 3.99 31.41 18.74
N VAL A 184 4.27 30.92 19.96
CA VAL A 184 3.97 31.62 21.21
C VAL A 184 4.77 32.92 21.29
N LEU A 185 6.07 32.94 20.97
CA LEU A 185 6.88 34.16 20.99
C LEU A 185 6.40 35.21 19.98
N ALA A 186 6.02 34.79 18.77
CA ALA A 186 5.43 35.67 17.77
C ALA A 186 4.08 36.26 18.25
N MET A 187 3.28 35.48 18.97
CA MET A 187 2.02 35.93 19.57
C MET A 187 2.22 36.80 20.82
N LEU A 188 3.29 36.59 21.59
CA LEU A 188 3.66 37.36 22.78
C LEU A 188 4.28 38.73 22.46
N ALA A 189 4.77 38.92 21.23
CA ALA A 189 5.38 40.18 20.79
C ALA A 189 4.43 41.39 20.87
N THR A 190 3.12 41.16 21.05
CA THR A 190 2.08 42.19 21.18
C THR A 190 2.00 42.83 22.58
N GLY A 191 2.96 42.56 23.48
CA GLY A 191 3.21 43.39 24.66
C GLY A 191 2.24 43.24 25.86
N GLN A 192 1.45 42.17 25.92
CA GLN A 192 0.55 41.90 27.07
C GLN A 192 1.09 40.79 27.99
N LYS A 193 0.94 40.99 29.30
CA LYS A 193 1.22 39.96 30.32
C LYS A 193 0.11 38.90 30.28
N VAL A 194 0.37 37.80 29.59
CA VAL A 194 -0.57 36.68 29.37
C VAL A 194 -1.10 36.05 30.67
N VAL A 195 -0.35 36.20 31.76
CA VAL A 195 -0.66 35.57 33.05
C VAL A 195 -1.81 36.29 33.78
N ASP A 196 -2.07 37.56 33.47
CA ASP A 196 -3.01 38.39 34.22
C ASP A 196 -4.43 38.40 33.62
N ASP A 197 -4.58 38.03 32.35
CA ASP A 197 -5.86 38.02 31.60
C ASP A 197 -6.33 36.58 31.29
N PRO A 198 -7.26 35.99 32.08
CA PRO A 198 -7.76 34.62 31.86
C PRO A 198 -8.42 34.43 30.48
N ILE A 199 -9.06 35.48 29.95
CA ILE A 199 -9.74 35.45 28.65
C ILE A 199 -8.72 35.29 27.52
N TYR A 200 -7.67 36.11 27.52
CA TYR A 200 -6.63 36.04 26.51
C TYR A 200 -5.89 34.71 26.54
N LEU A 201 -5.68 34.15 27.74
CA LEU A 201 -5.05 32.86 27.91
C LEU A 201 -5.90 31.69 27.37
N CYS A 202 -7.23 31.76 27.49
CA CYS A 202 -8.11 30.78 26.82
C CYS A 202 -7.97 30.83 25.30
N ASP A 203 -7.94 32.05 24.76
CA ASP A 203 -7.85 32.30 23.32
C ASP A 203 -6.48 31.93 22.76
N LEU A 204 -5.41 32.17 23.53
CA LEU A 204 -4.07 31.69 23.22
C LEU A 204 -3.99 30.18 23.25
N GLY A 205 -4.54 29.55 24.29
CA GLY A 205 -4.61 28.08 24.38
C GLY A 205 -5.31 27.49 23.15
N ALA A 206 -6.41 28.11 22.74
CA ALA A 206 -7.12 27.71 21.54
C ALA A 206 -6.36 27.97 20.24
N ALA A 207 -5.68 29.10 20.11
CA ALA A 207 -4.87 29.41 18.93
C ALA A 207 -3.68 28.45 18.75
N LEU A 208 -3.17 27.86 19.84
CA LEU A 208 -2.06 26.91 19.81
C LEU A 208 -2.50 25.48 19.45
N CYS A 209 -3.69 25.08 19.87
CA CYS A 209 -4.28 23.81 19.47
C CYS A 209 -4.56 23.83 17.97
N SER A 210 -4.11 22.82 17.23
CA SER A 210 -4.33 22.70 15.78
C SER A 210 -5.07 21.42 15.38
N ALA A 211 -5.19 20.46 16.29
CA ALA A 211 -5.77 19.14 16.02
C ALA A 211 -7.22 18.97 16.54
N SER A 212 -7.86 20.05 17.00
CA SER A 212 -9.18 19.99 17.65
C SER A 212 -10.31 20.19 16.64
N GLU A 213 -11.51 19.74 16.99
CA GLU A 213 -12.66 19.82 16.08
C GLU A 213 -13.18 21.26 15.98
N PRO A 214 -13.68 21.72 14.81
CA PRO A 214 -14.25 23.06 14.66
C PRO A 214 -15.33 23.40 15.70
N ALA A 215 -16.11 22.39 16.11
CA ALA A 215 -17.13 22.52 17.16
C ALA A 215 -16.54 22.84 18.55
N GLU A 216 -15.37 22.28 18.90
CA GLU A 216 -14.70 22.54 20.19
C GLU A 216 -14.24 24.00 20.27
N TYR A 217 -13.68 24.54 19.18
CA TYR A 217 -13.29 25.96 19.11
C TYR A 217 -14.50 26.90 19.21
N GLN A 218 -15.60 26.53 18.55
CA GLN A 218 -16.82 27.33 18.58
C GLN A 218 -17.43 27.35 19.99
N ALA A 219 -17.42 26.22 20.70
CA ALA A 219 -17.88 26.16 22.09
C ALA A 219 -17.10 27.15 23.00
N ILE A 220 -15.78 27.28 22.80
CA ILE A 220 -14.95 28.26 23.54
C ILE A 220 -15.33 29.71 23.18
N LEU A 221 -15.68 29.98 21.93
CA LEU A 221 -16.07 31.32 21.47
C LEU A 221 -17.46 31.74 21.95
N GLU A 222 -18.40 30.80 21.96
CA GLU A 222 -19.80 31.04 22.37
C GLU A 222 -19.95 31.17 23.88
N GLU A 223 -19.09 30.51 24.66
CA GLU A 223 -19.22 30.49 26.12
C GLU A 223 -19.05 31.90 26.74
N PRO A 224 -20.07 32.41 27.48
CA PRO A 224 -19.98 33.70 28.17
C PRO A 224 -19.31 33.59 29.55
N ASP A 225 -19.38 32.42 30.21
CA ASP A 225 -18.78 32.17 31.51
C ASP A 225 -17.28 31.83 31.40
N ILE A 226 -16.45 32.67 32.03
CA ILE A 226 -14.99 32.54 32.00
C ILE A 226 -14.53 31.23 32.66
N ARG A 227 -15.22 30.76 33.71
CA ARG A 227 -14.85 29.51 34.37
C ARG A 227 -15.01 28.33 33.43
N GLN A 228 -16.18 28.22 32.80
CA GLN A 228 -16.49 27.13 31.88
C GLN A 228 -15.58 27.18 30.65
N ARG A 229 -15.35 28.39 30.13
CA ARG A 229 -14.41 28.61 29.03
C ARG A 229 -12.97 28.18 29.35
N LEU A 230 -12.47 28.46 30.56
CA LEU A 230 -11.17 27.99 31.02
C LEU A 230 -11.11 26.46 31.08
N MET A 231 -12.18 25.81 31.55
CA MET A 231 -12.22 24.34 31.59
C MET A 231 -12.25 23.72 30.19
N LEU A 232 -13.01 24.29 29.25
CA LEU A 232 -13.04 23.85 27.85
C LEU A 232 -11.67 24.01 27.18
N SER A 233 -11.03 25.18 27.36
CA SER A 233 -9.67 25.45 26.86
C SER A 233 -8.64 24.49 27.46
N LEU A 234 -8.71 24.23 28.78
CA LEU A 234 -7.82 23.28 29.44
C LEU A 234 -8.01 21.85 28.94
N ALA A 235 -9.25 21.40 28.72
CA ALA A 235 -9.53 20.08 28.17
C ALA A 235 -8.92 19.91 26.77
N MET A 236 -9.06 20.93 25.92
CA MET A 236 -8.49 20.95 24.57
C MET A 236 -6.96 20.96 24.60
N LEU A 237 -6.34 21.76 25.47
CA LEU A 237 -4.88 21.77 25.65
C LEU A 237 -4.34 20.43 26.18
N LYS A 238 -5.06 19.76 27.07
CA LYS A 238 -4.67 18.42 27.55
C LYS A 238 -4.75 17.37 26.44
N LYS A 239 -5.78 17.43 25.59
CA LYS A 239 -5.90 16.57 24.40
C LYS A 239 -4.72 16.76 23.44
N GLU A 240 -4.35 18.01 23.17
CA GLU A 240 -3.19 18.34 22.34
C GLU A 240 -1.86 17.87 22.97
N LEU A 241 -1.72 18.00 24.30
CA LEU A 241 -0.53 17.54 25.03
C LEU A 241 -0.33 16.03 24.90
N GLU A 242 -1.39 15.25 25.06
CA GLU A 242 -1.32 13.79 24.91
C GLU A 242 -1.02 13.38 23.46
N MET A 243 -1.61 14.07 22.48
CA MET A 243 -1.28 13.86 21.07
C MET A 243 0.19 14.15 20.77
N SER A 244 0.73 15.26 21.28
CA SER A 244 2.14 15.63 21.11
C SER A 244 3.08 14.62 21.78
N ARG A 245 2.74 14.12 22.97
CA ARG A 245 3.49 13.04 23.64
C ARG A 245 3.52 11.76 22.83
N LEU A 246 2.38 11.37 22.25
CA LEU A 246 2.28 10.18 21.41
C LEU A 246 3.13 10.34 20.14
N GLN A 247 3.04 11.48 19.45
CA GLN A 247 3.86 11.79 18.27
C GLN A 247 5.36 11.71 18.59
N HIS A 248 5.79 12.28 19.72
CA HIS A 248 7.18 12.21 20.17
C HIS A 248 7.64 10.78 20.45
N LYS A 249 6.78 9.97 21.07
CA LYS A 249 7.08 8.55 21.34
C LYS A 249 7.23 7.76 20.05
N ILE A 250 6.31 7.93 19.09
CA ILE A 250 6.38 7.31 17.77
C ILE A 250 7.67 7.72 17.05
N GLY A 251 8.02 9.01 17.09
CA GLY A 251 9.26 9.52 16.50
C GLY A 251 10.50 8.81 17.04
N LYS A 252 10.59 8.63 18.36
CA LYS A 252 11.70 7.90 19.00
C LYS A 252 11.75 6.43 18.59
N GLU A 253 10.61 5.73 18.60
CA GLU A 253 10.57 4.31 18.21
C GLU A 253 10.98 4.09 16.75
N VAL A 254 10.57 5.00 15.86
CA VAL A 254 10.99 4.97 14.45
C VAL A 254 12.49 5.23 14.33
N GLU A 255 13.02 6.23 15.04
CA GLU A 255 14.45 6.55 15.02
C GLU A 255 15.31 5.39 15.57
N GLU A 256 14.88 4.72 16.64
CA GLU A 256 15.54 3.54 17.17
C GLU A 256 15.55 2.38 16.16
N LYS A 257 14.41 2.08 15.52
CA LYS A 257 14.33 1.04 14.49
C LYS A 257 15.22 1.35 13.28
N VAL A 258 15.26 2.61 12.85
CA VAL A 258 16.12 3.06 11.74
C VAL A 258 17.60 2.95 12.13
N LYS A 259 17.98 3.34 13.36
CA LYS A 259 19.34 3.16 13.87
C LYS A 259 19.75 1.69 13.93
N GLU A 260 18.87 0.81 14.40
CA GLU A 260 19.15 -0.63 14.41
C GLU A 260 19.34 -1.21 13.00
N GLN A 261 18.50 -0.81 12.04
CA GLN A 261 18.63 -1.22 10.65
C GLN A 261 19.95 -0.72 10.03
N HIS A 262 20.28 0.57 10.20
CA HIS A 262 21.55 1.13 9.74
C HIS A 262 22.75 0.43 10.39
N ARG A 263 22.69 0.15 11.70
CA ARG A 263 23.75 -0.57 12.40
C ARG A 263 23.93 -1.99 11.85
N LYS A 264 22.83 -2.73 11.64
CA LYS A 264 22.87 -4.08 11.05
C LYS A 264 23.44 -4.06 9.64
N TYR A 265 23.01 -3.11 8.81
CA TYR A 265 23.53 -2.92 7.46
C TYR A 265 25.04 -2.68 7.47
N MET A 266 25.51 -1.74 8.30
CA MET A 266 26.93 -1.41 8.41
C MET A 266 27.76 -2.60 8.90
N LEU A 267 27.26 -3.35 9.89
CA LEU A 267 27.91 -4.57 10.36
C LEU A 267 27.97 -5.64 9.26
N GLN A 268 26.93 -5.79 8.45
CA GLN A 268 26.93 -6.73 7.32
C GLN A 268 27.93 -6.34 6.23
N GLU A 269 28.04 -5.04 5.90
CA GLU A 269 29.07 -4.57 4.97
C GLU A 269 30.48 -4.80 5.51
N GLN A 270 30.72 -4.50 6.79
CA GLN A 270 32.00 -4.78 7.45
C GLN A 270 32.31 -6.28 7.46
N LEU A 271 31.32 -7.13 7.77
CA LEU A 271 31.48 -8.58 7.76
C LEU A 271 31.77 -9.10 6.35
N LYS A 272 31.15 -8.51 5.31
CA LYS A 272 31.44 -8.82 3.91
C LYS A 272 32.88 -8.40 3.53
N ALA A 273 33.32 -7.23 3.95
CA ALA A 273 34.71 -6.77 3.75
C ALA A 273 35.72 -7.70 4.45
N ILE A 274 35.46 -8.07 5.71
CA ILE A 274 36.30 -9.00 6.48
C ILE A 274 36.32 -10.39 5.83
N LYS A 275 35.17 -10.94 5.39
CA LYS A 275 35.12 -12.23 4.68
C LYS A 275 35.91 -12.22 3.38
N LYS A 276 35.87 -11.10 2.64
CA LYS A 276 36.65 -10.89 1.42
C LYS A 276 38.16 -10.83 1.70
N GLU A 277 38.57 -10.16 2.78
CA GLU A 277 39.97 -10.10 3.22
C GLU A 277 40.48 -11.44 3.76
N LEU A 278 39.65 -12.20 4.47
CA LEU A 278 39.97 -13.53 5.01
C LEU A 278 39.99 -14.64 3.94
N GLY A 279 39.57 -14.37 2.71
CA GLY A 279 39.55 -15.35 1.62
C GLY A 279 38.47 -16.45 1.76
N LEU A 280 37.57 -16.32 2.72
CA LEU A 280 36.52 -17.30 3.04
C LEU A 280 35.37 -17.33 2.01
N GLU A 281 35.30 -16.38 1.07
CA GLU A 281 34.36 -16.46 -0.07
C GLU A 281 34.62 -17.69 -0.97
N LYS A 282 35.84 -18.24 -0.94
CA LYS A 282 36.18 -19.47 -1.66
C LYS A 282 35.60 -20.72 -0.99
N GLU A 283 35.60 -20.79 0.34
CA GLU A 283 35.18 -21.99 1.08
C GLU A 283 33.72 -22.38 0.82
N ASP A 284 32.80 -21.41 0.77
CA ASP A 284 31.38 -21.71 0.55
C ASP A 284 31.11 -22.23 -0.89
N LYS A 285 31.82 -21.70 -1.89
CA LYS A 285 31.68 -22.12 -3.29
C LYS A 285 32.35 -23.46 -3.54
N ASP A 286 33.55 -23.64 -3.00
CA ASP A 286 34.33 -24.86 -3.13
C ASP A 286 33.62 -26.02 -2.41
N ALA A 287 32.98 -25.77 -1.25
CA ALA A 287 32.17 -26.78 -0.55
C ALA A 287 30.96 -27.24 -1.38
N ILE A 288 30.29 -26.33 -2.10
CA ILE A 288 29.19 -26.71 -3.01
C ILE A 288 29.72 -27.54 -4.18
N GLY A 289 30.85 -27.13 -4.77
CA GLY A 289 31.50 -27.87 -5.86
C GLY A 289 31.94 -29.27 -5.44
N GLU A 290 32.56 -29.41 -4.27
CA GLU A 290 32.96 -30.70 -3.71
C GLU A 290 31.76 -31.60 -3.43
N LYS A 291 30.66 -31.06 -2.90
CA LYS A 291 29.42 -31.82 -2.68
C LYS A 291 28.87 -32.41 -3.99
N PHE A 292 28.89 -31.65 -5.08
CA PHE A 292 28.44 -32.15 -6.39
C PHE A 292 29.40 -33.21 -6.96
N ARG A 293 30.72 -33.01 -6.86
CA ARG A 293 31.71 -34.03 -7.26
C ARG A 293 31.58 -35.32 -6.46
N ALA A 294 31.35 -35.22 -5.15
CA ALA A 294 31.19 -36.37 -4.27
C ALA A 294 29.97 -37.22 -4.65
N ARG A 295 28.87 -36.61 -5.11
CA ARG A 295 27.70 -37.33 -5.63
C ARG A 295 28.00 -38.06 -6.93
N LEU A 296 28.77 -37.44 -7.82
CA LEU A 296 29.11 -37.99 -9.13
C LEU A 296 30.12 -39.14 -9.06
N ALA A 297 30.94 -39.20 -8.01
CA ALA A 297 32.00 -40.21 -7.86
C ALA A 297 31.48 -41.66 -7.89
N ASN A 298 30.22 -41.89 -7.49
CA ASN A 298 29.61 -43.22 -7.41
C ASN A 298 28.70 -43.55 -8.62
N LEU A 299 28.58 -42.66 -9.60
CA LEU A 299 27.65 -42.77 -10.72
C LEU A 299 28.43 -42.89 -12.04
N THR A 300 27.99 -43.78 -12.93
CA THR A 300 28.58 -43.90 -14.27
C THR A 300 27.84 -42.98 -15.23
N VAL A 301 28.36 -41.76 -15.34
CA VAL A 301 27.79 -40.70 -16.17
C VAL A 301 28.33 -40.78 -17.60
N PRO A 302 27.49 -40.63 -18.64
CA PRO A 302 27.96 -40.55 -20.02
C PRO A 302 28.96 -39.40 -20.27
N ALA A 303 29.86 -39.57 -21.23
CA ALA A 303 30.93 -38.59 -21.52
C ALA A 303 30.38 -37.19 -21.85
N HIS A 304 29.35 -37.11 -22.69
CA HIS A 304 28.73 -35.85 -23.10
C HIS A 304 28.09 -35.10 -21.91
N VAL A 305 27.49 -35.80 -20.95
CA VAL A 305 26.91 -35.18 -19.75
C VAL A 305 28.02 -34.71 -18.81
N THR A 306 29.11 -35.47 -18.72
CA THR A 306 30.27 -35.13 -17.89
C THR A 306 30.93 -33.82 -18.34
N GLU A 307 31.06 -33.61 -19.65
CA GLU A 307 31.55 -32.35 -20.22
C GLU A 307 30.65 -31.17 -19.81
N VAL A 308 29.32 -31.31 -19.98
CA VAL A 308 28.34 -30.27 -19.61
C VAL A 308 28.39 -29.96 -18.11
N ILE A 309 28.49 -30.98 -17.25
CA ILE A 309 28.59 -30.78 -15.79
C ILE A 309 29.88 -30.01 -15.45
N ASN A 310 31.01 -30.35 -16.07
CA ASN A 310 32.27 -29.67 -15.83
C ASN A 310 32.23 -28.21 -16.29
N GLU A 311 31.63 -27.92 -17.44
CA GLU A 311 31.42 -26.55 -17.89
C GLU A 311 30.57 -25.74 -16.92
N GLU A 312 29.46 -26.30 -16.43
CA GLU A 312 28.56 -25.60 -15.50
C GLU A 312 29.17 -25.46 -14.10
N LEU A 313 29.98 -26.43 -13.63
CA LEU A 313 30.77 -26.29 -12.40
C LEU A 313 31.83 -25.17 -12.53
N ASN A 314 32.49 -25.08 -13.68
CA ASN A 314 33.42 -23.98 -13.95
C ASN A 314 32.69 -22.63 -13.93
N LYS A 315 31.52 -22.52 -14.61
CA LYS A 315 30.69 -21.30 -14.57
C LYS A 315 30.27 -20.93 -13.14
N LEU A 316 29.84 -21.90 -12.33
CA LEU A 316 29.44 -21.67 -10.94
C LEU A 316 30.56 -21.03 -10.09
N SER A 317 31.82 -21.39 -10.34
CA SER A 317 32.96 -20.83 -9.61
C SER A 317 33.12 -19.31 -9.87
N PHE A 318 32.86 -18.86 -11.10
CA PHE A 318 33.00 -17.45 -11.50
C PHE A 318 31.80 -16.58 -11.12
N LEU A 319 30.60 -17.14 -11.00
CA LEU A 319 29.37 -16.38 -10.73
C LEU A 319 29.33 -15.85 -9.28
N ASP A 320 28.78 -14.65 -9.08
CA ASP A 320 28.55 -14.09 -7.75
C ASP A 320 27.37 -14.78 -7.04
N ASN A 321 27.49 -15.05 -5.73
CA ASN A 321 26.50 -15.77 -4.92
C ASN A 321 25.12 -15.06 -4.89
N HIS A 322 25.10 -13.74 -5.09
CA HIS A 322 23.87 -12.95 -5.14
C HIS A 322 23.24 -12.86 -6.54
N SER A 323 23.90 -13.38 -7.58
CA SER A 323 23.36 -13.38 -8.93
C SER A 323 22.20 -14.36 -9.07
N SER A 324 21.16 -13.98 -9.82
CA SER A 324 20.08 -14.88 -10.21
C SER A 324 20.60 -16.07 -11.02
N GLU A 325 21.69 -15.89 -11.79
CA GLU A 325 22.34 -16.95 -12.56
C GLU A 325 23.00 -18.00 -11.67
N PHE A 326 23.57 -17.59 -10.53
CA PHE A 326 24.17 -18.52 -9.56
C PHE A 326 23.13 -19.49 -9.02
N ASN A 327 21.94 -19.01 -8.67
CA ASN A 327 20.85 -19.85 -8.20
C ASN A 327 20.33 -20.79 -9.30
N VAL A 328 20.24 -20.33 -10.54
CA VAL A 328 19.79 -21.16 -11.68
C VAL A 328 20.81 -22.26 -11.99
N THR A 329 22.10 -21.94 -12.10
CA THR A 329 23.18 -22.92 -12.35
C THR A 329 23.31 -23.91 -11.19
N ARG A 330 23.19 -23.45 -9.95
CA ARG A 330 23.17 -24.33 -8.77
C ARG A 330 22.02 -25.32 -8.81
N ASN A 331 20.80 -24.86 -9.11
CA ASN A 331 19.63 -25.73 -9.20
C ASN A 331 19.78 -26.72 -10.36
N TYR A 332 20.29 -26.27 -11.51
CA TYR A 332 20.55 -27.13 -12.65
C TYR A 332 21.56 -28.24 -12.33
N LEU A 333 22.68 -27.89 -11.70
CA LEU A 333 23.67 -28.85 -11.21
C LEU A 333 23.10 -29.79 -10.15
N ASP A 334 22.24 -29.32 -9.25
CA ASP A 334 21.58 -30.19 -8.27
C ASP A 334 20.66 -31.21 -8.94
N TRP A 335 19.93 -30.82 -10.00
CA TRP A 335 19.14 -31.76 -10.80
C TRP A 335 20.03 -32.77 -11.52
N LEU A 336 21.05 -32.33 -12.25
CA LEU A 336 21.95 -33.22 -12.98
C LEU A 336 22.68 -34.21 -12.07
N THR A 337 23.14 -33.76 -10.90
CA THR A 337 23.85 -34.63 -9.94
C THR A 337 22.92 -35.52 -9.09
N SER A 338 21.60 -35.28 -9.13
CA SER A 338 20.62 -36.12 -8.42
C SER A 338 20.00 -37.21 -9.29
N LEU A 339 20.26 -37.19 -10.61
CA LEU A 339 19.76 -38.21 -11.50
C LEU A 339 20.54 -39.52 -11.33
N PRO A 340 19.87 -40.68 -11.44
CA PRO A 340 20.47 -41.97 -11.14
C PRO A 340 21.32 -42.53 -12.27
N TRP A 341 22.32 -41.77 -12.75
CA TRP A 341 23.14 -42.15 -13.90
C TRP A 341 23.80 -43.54 -13.76
N GLY A 342 23.49 -44.43 -14.69
CA GLY A 342 23.97 -45.80 -14.77
C GLY A 342 23.58 -46.71 -13.61
N VAL A 343 22.56 -46.34 -12.83
CA VAL A 343 21.99 -47.19 -11.78
C VAL A 343 20.77 -47.92 -12.35
N PHE A 344 20.92 -49.22 -12.57
CA PHE A 344 19.85 -50.10 -13.01
C PHE A 344 19.32 -50.94 -11.85
N SER A 345 18.01 -51.12 -11.79
CA SER A 345 17.38 -52.11 -10.93
C SER A 345 17.50 -53.50 -11.54
N GLU A 346 17.56 -54.54 -10.70
CA GLU A 346 17.55 -55.93 -11.15
C GLU A 346 16.17 -56.28 -11.72
N GLU A 347 16.12 -56.52 -13.03
CA GLU A 347 14.90 -56.93 -13.71
C GLU A 347 14.65 -58.42 -13.50
N ASN A 348 13.46 -58.76 -12.98
CA ASN A 348 13.02 -60.14 -12.82
C ASN A 348 11.86 -60.43 -13.77
N LEU A 349 12.16 -61.18 -14.84
CA LEU A 349 11.21 -61.57 -15.89
C LEU A 349 10.71 -63.02 -15.72
N ASP A 350 10.67 -63.55 -14.50
CA ASP A 350 10.16 -64.90 -14.24
C ASP A 350 8.64 -64.99 -14.40
N LEU A 351 8.21 -65.70 -15.45
CA LEU A 351 6.80 -65.91 -15.80
C LEU A 351 6.02 -66.67 -14.71
N ALA A 352 6.65 -67.62 -14.02
CA ALA A 352 5.96 -68.40 -12.99
C ALA A 352 5.56 -67.50 -11.81
N ARG A 353 6.51 -66.69 -11.36
CA ARG A 353 6.30 -65.68 -10.32
C ARG A 353 5.33 -64.59 -10.76
N ALA A 354 5.46 -64.09 -11.99
CA ALA A 354 4.53 -63.08 -12.52
C ALA A 354 3.08 -63.58 -12.51
N ARG A 355 2.85 -64.84 -12.91
CA ARG A 355 1.53 -65.47 -12.88
C ARG A 355 0.96 -65.59 -11.46
N GLU A 356 1.80 -65.98 -10.49
CA GLU A 356 1.39 -66.08 -9.08
C GLU A 356 0.97 -64.72 -8.52
N ILE A 357 1.76 -63.67 -8.77
CA ILE A 357 1.46 -62.30 -8.33
C ILE A 357 0.16 -61.79 -8.97
N LEU A 358 -0.01 -61.96 -10.29
CA LEU A 358 -1.21 -61.53 -11.00
C LEU A 358 -2.48 -62.22 -10.48
N GLU A 359 -2.38 -63.51 -10.14
CA GLU A 359 -3.52 -64.27 -9.60
C GLU A 359 -3.84 -63.89 -8.15
N GLN A 360 -2.82 -63.51 -7.36
CA GLN A 360 -2.99 -63.05 -5.99
C GLN A 360 -3.63 -61.64 -5.91
N ASP A 361 -3.18 -60.71 -6.75
CA ASP A 361 -3.58 -59.30 -6.67
C ASP A 361 -4.91 -58.99 -7.39
N HIS A 362 -5.30 -59.83 -8.37
CA HIS A 362 -6.48 -59.59 -9.20
C HIS A 362 -7.34 -60.85 -9.34
N TYR A 363 -8.63 -60.73 -9.03
CA TYR A 363 -9.62 -61.80 -9.26
C TYR A 363 -10.18 -61.71 -10.70
N GLY A 364 -10.23 -62.83 -11.43
CA GLY A 364 -10.76 -62.87 -12.80
C GLY A 364 -9.75 -62.39 -13.86
N MET A 365 -10.24 -61.72 -14.91
CA MET A 365 -9.45 -61.09 -15.98
C MET A 365 -8.41 -62.03 -16.64
N GLN A 366 -8.83 -63.26 -16.96
CA GLN A 366 -7.93 -64.29 -17.51
C GLN A 366 -7.30 -63.86 -18.84
N ASP A 367 -8.05 -63.15 -19.69
CA ASP A 367 -7.56 -62.69 -21.00
C ASP A 367 -6.49 -61.60 -20.84
N VAL A 368 -6.73 -60.62 -19.97
CA VAL A 368 -5.77 -59.54 -19.63
C VAL A 368 -4.50 -60.12 -19.01
N LYS A 369 -4.64 -61.05 -18.04
CA LYS A 369 -3.50 -61.73 -17.41
C LYS A 369 -2.68 -62.51 -18.43
N SER A 370 -3.35 -63.23 -19.34
CA SER A 370 -2.68 -63.98 -20.40
C SER A 370 -1.89 -63.05 -21.31
N ARG A 371 -2.46 -61.88 -21.67
CA ARG A 371 -1.79 -60.89 -22.50
C ARG A 371 -0.58 -60.23 -21.83
N ILE A 372 -0.67 -59.93 -20.53
CA ILE A 372 0.48 -59.43 -19.75
C ILE A 372 1.59 -60.49 -19.70
N LEU A 373 1.24 -61.77 -19.51
CA LEU A 373 2.23 -62.86 -19.53
C LEU A 373 2.87 -63.04 -20.92
N GLU A 374 2.10 -62.89 -21.99
CA GLU A 374 2.61 -62.86 -23.37
C GLU A 374 3.60 -61.71 -23.56
N PHE A 375 3.27 -60.51 -23.08
CA PHE A 375 4.15 -59.35 -23.14
C PHE A 375 5.48 -59.59 -22.41
N ILE A 376 5.43 -60.12 -21.18
CA ILE A 376 6.64 -60.46 -20.42
C ILE A 376 7.47 -61.55 -21.15
N ALA A 377 6.80 -62.54 -21.74
CA ALA A 377 7.47 -63.61 -22.47
C ALA A 377 8.17 -63.11 -23.75
N VAL A 378 7.51 -62.20 -24.50
CA VAL A 378 8.10 -61.54 -25.68
C VAL A 378 9.28 -60.67 -25.26
N SER A 379 9.12 -59.87 -24.20
CA SER A 379 10.19 -59.03 -23.67
C SER A 379 11.39 -59.84 -23.17
N GLN A 380 11.18 -61.06 -22.67
CA GLN A 380 12.26 -61.96 -22.29
C GLN A 380 13.01 -62.53 -23.51
N ALA A 381 12.30 -62.79 -24.61
CA ALA A 381 12.85 -63.35 -25.84
C ALA A 381 13.62 -62.32 -26.68
N GLU A 382 13.13 -61.08 -26.76
CA GLU A 382 13.65 -60.04 -27.66
C GLU A 382 14.62 -59.06 -26.98
N ARG A 383 15.61 -59.59 -26.24
CA ARG A 383 16.59 -58.78 -25.49
C ARG A 383 17.46 -57.79 -26.30
N GLN A 384 17.31 -57.67 -27.61
CA GLN A 384 18.22 -56.84 -28.42
C GLN A 384 17.60 -55.90 -29.46
N HIS A 385 16.38 -56.07 -30.00
CA HIS A 385 15.84 -55.13 -31.01
C HIS A 385 14.35 -54.81 -30.81
N ALA A 386 14.10 -53.57 -30.35
CA ALA A 386 13.19 -52.60 -30.96
C ALA A 386 11.83 -53.10 -31.46
N GLY A 387 10.91 -53.32 -30.52
CA GLY A 387 9.49 -53.52 -30.81
C GLY A 387 8.62 -53.48 -29.55
N GLN A 388 9.05 -52.79 -28.48
CA GLN A 388 8.22 -52.65 -27.30
C GLN A 388 7.10 -51.66 -27.60
N ASP A 389 6.02 -52.17 -28.19
CA ASP A 389 4.74 -51.51 -28.17
C ASP A 389 4.38 -51.26 -26.70
N THR A 390 4.14 -50.00 -26.37
CA THR A 390 3.77 -49.62 -25.01
C THR A 390 2.39 -50.22 -24.71
N LEU A 391 2.25 -50.94 -23.60
CA LEU A 391 0.96 -51.50 -23.21
C LEU A 391 -0.04 -50.37 -22.92
N LEU A 392 -1.19 -50.40 -23.59
CA LEU A 392 -2.30 -49.48 -23.36
C LEU A 392 -3.52 -50.22 -22.79
N PHE A 393 -3.82 -49.99 -21.51
CA PHE A 393 -5.03 -50.50 -20.89
C PHE A 393 -6.22 -49.57 -21.14
N THR A 394 -7.33 -50.12 -21.62
CA THR A 394 -8.57 -49.36 -21.85
C THR A 394 -9.69 -49.78 -20.91
N GLY A 395 -10.36 -48.82 -20.25
CA GLY A 395 -11.43 -49.09 -19.29
C GLY A 395 -12.24 -47.85 -18.86
N PRO A 396 -13.39 -48.02 -18.16
CA PRO A 396 -14.26 -46.90 -17.76
C PRO A 396 -13.63 -45.98 -16.68
N PRO A 397 -14.05 -44.70 -16.60
CA PRO A 397 -13.21 -43.62 -16.07
C PRO A 397 -13.02 -43.53 -14.55
N GLY A 398 -11.82 -43.09 -14.17
CA GLY A 398 -11.50 -42.40 -12.91
C GLY A 398 -11.43 -40.87 -13.09
N LEU A 399 -11.39 -40.12 -11.99
CA LEU A 399 -11.22 -38.66 -12.00
C LEU A 399 -9.72 -38.31 -11.90
N ALA A 400 -9.03 -38.16 -13.03
CA ALA A 400 -7.69 -37.54 -13.03
C ALA A 400 -7.58 -36.34 -13.98
N ALA A 401 -6.45 -35.62 -13.83
CA ALA A 401 -6.19 -34.32 -14.41
C ALA A 401 -5.38 -34.41 -15.71
N CYS A 402 -5.75 -33.58 -16.68
CA CYS A 402 -5.16 -33.47 -18.02
C CYS A 402 -3.64 -33.20 -18.01
N LEU A 403 -2.86 -33.99 -18.77
CA LEU A 403 -1.42 -33.78 -18.98
C LEU A 403 -1.17 -32.67 -20.03
N THR A 404 -0.19 -31.80 -19.78
CA THR A 404 0.19 -30.70 -20.71
C THR A 404 1.65 -30.80 -21.20
N PHE A 405 1.97 -30.18 -22.34
CA PHE A 405 3.30 -30.22 -22.97
C PHE A 405 4.45 -29.82 -22.02
N SER A 406 4.28 -28.72 -21.27
CA SER A 406 5.29 -28.20 -20.35
C SER A 406 5.47 -29.07 -19.09
N GLU A 407 4.49 -29.92 -18.78
CA GLU A 407 4.64 -30.93 -17.73
C GLU A 407 5.47 -32.13 -18.19
N ILE A 408 5.51 -32.42 -19.50
CA ILE A 408 6.27 -33.54 -20.05
C ILE A 408 7.74 -33.14 -20.22
N LYS A 409 8.02 -32.05 -20.97
CA LYS A 409 9.40 -31.60 -21.25
C LYS A 409 9.99 -30.64 -20.20
N GLY A 410 9.15 -29.96 -19.43
CA GLY A 410 9.61 -28.89 -18.53
C GLY A 410 9.79 -27.54 -19.23
N HIS A 411 10.29 -26.56 -18.47
CA HIS A 411 10.51 -25.20 -18.96
C HIS A 411 11.98 -24.96 -19.33
N ARG A 412 12.22 -24.04 -20.28
CA ARG A 412 13.59 -23.60 -20.59
C ARG A 412 14.22 -22.93 -19.37
N ARG A 413 15.51 -23.20 -19.13
CA ARG A 413 16.29 -22.68 -17.99
C ARG A 413 16.30 -21.15 -17.85
N THR A 414 16.01 -20.41 -18.92
CA THR A 414 15.98 -18.94 -18.94
C THR A 414 14.78 -18.36 -18.17
N TYR A 415 13.75 -19.17 -17.88
CA TYR A 415 12.61 -18.73 -17.11
C TYR A 415 12.90 -18.78 -15.61
N VAL A 416 12.55 -17.69 -14.91
CA VAL A 416 12.62 -17.62 -13.45
C VAL A 416 11.66 -18.67 -12.86
N GLY A 417 12.19 -19.59 -12.05
CA GLY A 417 11.40 -20.69 -11.49
C GLY A 417 11.18 -21.87 -12.43
N ALA A 418 11.98 -21.99 -13.51
CA ALA A 418 11.93 -23.15 -14.40
C ALA A 418 12.12 -24.46 -13.63
N MET A 419 11.19 -25.40 -13.83
CA MET A 419 11.24 -26.74 -13.28
C MET A 419 11.36 -27.76 -14.43
N PRO A 420 12.10 -28.87 -14.22
CA PRO A 420 12.14 -29.96 -15.18
C PRO A 420 10.77 -30.65 -15.25
N GLY A 421 10.50 -31.32 -16.38
CA GLY A 421 9.25 -32.07 -16.58
C GLY A 421 9.04 -33.17 -15.54
N LYS A 422 7.78 -33.60 -15.37
CA LYS A 422 7.36 -34.64 -14.43
C LYS A 422 8.16 -35.92 -14.60
N LEU A 423 8.56 -36.29 -15.82
CA LEU A 423 9.36 -37.49 -16.07
C LEU A 423 10.72 -37.45 -15.35
N ILE A 424 11.46 -36.36 -15.50
CA ILE A 424 12.76 -36.16 -14.84
C ILE A 424 12.59 -36.13 -13.32
N GLN A 425 11.48 -35.57 -12.83
CA GLN A 425 11.14 -35.60 -11.41
C GLN A 425 10.85 -37.03 -10.92
N CYS A 426 10.19 -37.86 -11.74
CA CYS A 426 9.97 -39.27 -11.45
C CYS A 426 11.30 -40.03 -11.36
N LEU A 427 12.21 -39.85 -12.33
CA LEU A 427 13.54 -40.46 -12.31
C LEU A 427 14.34 -40.10 -11.04
N LYS A 428 14.27 -38.82 -10.62
CA LYS A 428 14.90 -38.39 -9.35
C LYS A 428 14.29 -39.09 -8.12
N LYS A 429 12.98 -39.40 -8.15
CA LYS A 429 12.29 -40.09 -7.04
C LYS A 429 12.56 -41.60 -7.04
N THR A 430 12.55 -42.25 -8.20
CA THR A 430 12.76 -43.70 -8.34
C THR A 430 14.21 -44.09 -8.11
N LYS A 431 15.16 -43.19 -8.40
CA LYS A 431 16.61 -43.40 -8.24
C LYS A 431 17.17 -44.56 -9.07
N THR A 432 16.52 -44.91 -10.17
CA THR A 432 16.96 -45.92 -11.13
C THR A 432 16.71 -45.41 -12.56
N GLU A 433 17.52 -45.85 -13.53
CA GLU A 433 17.37 -45.49 -14.95
C GLU A 433 16.31 -46.31 -15.69
N ASN A 434 15.98 -47.50 -15.19
CA ASN A 434 14.97 -48.40 -15.75
C ASN A 434 13.71 -48.51 -14.87
N PRO A 435 13.03 -47.41 -14.50
CA PRO A 435 11.76 -47.53 -13.79
C PRO A 435 10.63 -47.98 -14.71
N LEU A 436 9.63 -48.61 -14.12
CA LEU A 436 8.31 -48.76 -14.73
C LEU A 436 7.50 -47.47 -14.49
N ILE A 437 7.07 -46.80 -15.55
CA ILE A 437 6.30 -45.55 -15.45
C ILE A 437 4.89 -45.76 -16.02
N LEU A 438 3.89 -45.59 -15.14
CA LEU A 438 2.49 -45.55 -15.52
C LEU A 438 2.09 -44.13 -15.96
N ILE A 439 1.65 -43.99 -17.21
CA ILE A 439 1.05 -42.78 -17.76
C ILE A 439 -0.46 -42.97 -17.70
N ASP A 440 -1.08 -42.25 -16.78
CA ASP A 440 -2.52 -42.32 -16.58
C ASP A 440 -3.29 -41.40 -17.54
N GLU A 441 -4.44 -41.86 -18.03
CA GLU A 441 -5.38 -41.10 -18.88
C GLU A 441 -4.74 -40.40 -20.09
N ILE A 442 -4.01 -41.15 -20.92
CA ILE A 442 -3.40 -40.62 -22.16
C ILE A 442 -4.44 -40.15 -23.19
N ASP A 443 -5.70 -40.50 -23.00
CA ASP A 443 -6.85 -40.02 -23.77
C ASP A 443 -7.22 -38.56 -23.44
N LYS A 444 -6.73 -38.02 -22.31
CA LYS A 444 -6.95 -36.63 -21.85
C LYS A 444 -5.72 -35.74 -22.07
N LEU A 445 -5.19 -35.73 -23.28
CA LEU A 445 -4.12 -34.81 -23.68
C LEU A 445 -4.67 -33.42 -23.99
N GLY A 446 -4.16 -32.40 -23.29
CA GLY A 446 -4.60 -31.03 -23.47
C GLY A 446 -3.87 -30.37 -24.65
N ARG A 447 -4.62 -29.79 -25.61
CA ARG A 447 -4.01 -28.93 -26.64
C ARG A 447 -3.50 -27.63 -26.00
N GLY A 448 -2.23 -27.63 -25.63
CA GLY A 448 -1.55 -26.44 -25.09
C GLY A 448 -1.21 -25.43 -26.19
N TRP A 449 -1.12 -24.14 -25.81
CA TRP A 449 -0.70 -23.07 -26.73
C TRP A 449 0.81 -23.12 -27.09
N GLN A 450 1.61 -23.87 -26.33
CA GLN A 450 3.08 -23.93 -26.46
C GLN A 450 3.61 -25.11 -27.29
N GLY A 451 2.73 -25.98 -27.81
CA GLY A 451 3.12 -27.14 -28.61
C GLY A 451 2.17 -28.33 -28.44
N ASP A 452 2.33 -29.32 -29.30
CA ASP A 452 1.52 -30.54 -29.27
C ASP A 452 2.12 -31.54 -28.27
N PRO A 453 1.43 -31.86 -27.15
CA PRO A 453 1.93 -32.83 -26.17
C PRO A 453 2.13 -34.22 -26.77
N SER A 454 1.41 -34.58 -27.83
CA SER A 454 1.54 -35.89 -28.48
C SER A 454 2.93 -36.08 -29.08
N SER A 455 3.51 -35.03 -29.67
CA SER A 455 4.86 -35.05 -30.22
C SER A 455 5.94 -35.30 -29.15
N ALA A 456 5.76 -34.71 -27.97
CA ALA A 456 6.66 -34.92 -26.84
C ALA A 456 6.55 -36.33 -26.27
N LEU A 457 5.35 -36.92 -26.29
CA LEU A 457 5.14 -38.32 -25.90
C LEU A 457 5.73 -39.29 -26.91
N LEU A 458 5.66 -39.01 -28.21
CA LEU A 458 6.27 -39.85 -29.23
C LEU A 458 7.79 -39.95 -29.07
N GLU A 459 8.45 -38.84 -28.75
CA GLU A 459 9.90 -38.81 -28.46
C GLU A 459 10.25 -39.57 -27.17
N LEU A 460 9.31 -39.62 -26.23
CA LEU A 460 9.48 -40.27 -24.92
C LEU A 460 9.22 -41.77 -24.98
N LEU A 461 8.24 -42.20 -25.79
CA LEU A 461 7.88 -43.59 -26.03
C LEU A 461 8.73 -44.25 -27.12
N ASP A 462 9.90 -43.69 -27.42
CA ASP A 462 10.79 -44.27 -28.42
C ASP A 462 11.50 -45.50 -27.84
N PRO A 463 11.55 -46.64 -28.55
CA PRO A 463 12.02 -47.92 -28.00
C PRO A 463 13.53 -47.96 -27.73
N GLU A 464 14.27 -46.91 -28.11
CA GLU A 464 15.68 -46.76 -27.74
C GLU A 464 15.88 -46.33 -26.28
N GLN A 465 14.79 -45.97 -25.56
CA GLN A 465 14.86 -45.60 -24.14
C GLN A 465 14.83 -46.83 -23.23
N ASN A 466 15.63 -46.82 -22.15
CA ASN A 466 15.70 -47.90 -21.16
C ASN A 466 14.53 -47.89 -20.14
N VAL A 467 13.45 -47.16 -20.39
CA VAL A 467 12.33 -46.95 -19.48
C VAL A 467 11.12 -47.70 -19.99
N LEU A 468 10.51 -48.53 -19.14
CA LEU A 468 9.30 -49.26 -19.51
C LEU A 468 8.07 -48.40 -19.19
N PHE A 469 7.26 -48.13 -20.21
CA PHE A 469 6.03 -47.36 -20.08
C PHE A 469 4.79 -48.29 -20.08
N ILE A 470 3.80 -47.93 -19.27
CA ILE A 470 2.44 -48.47 -19.34
C ILE A 470 1.50 -47.28 -19.43
N CYS A 471 0.55 -47.32 -20.36
CA CYS A 471 -0.44 -46.28 -20.56
C CYS A 471 -1.84 -46.78 -20.17
N THR A 472 -2.70 -45.87 -19.73
CA THR A 472 -4.14 -46.14 -19.54
C THR A 472 -4.95 -45.10 -20.31
N ALA A 473 -6.13 -45.50 -20.81
CA ALA A 473 -7.06 -44.61 -21.50
C ALA A 473 -8.51 -45.02 -21.23
N ASN A 474 -9.43 -44.06 -21.29
CA ASN A 474 -10.86 -44.36 -21.23
C ASN A 474 -11.45 -44.59 -22.62
N THR A 475 -11.06 -43.75 -23.57
CA THR A 475 -11.55 -43.81 -24.96
C THR A 475 -10.38 -43.81 -25.94
N LEU A 476 -10.44 -44.70 -26.93
CA LEU A 476 -9.43 -44.79 -27.99
C LEU A 476 -9.51 -43.63 -28.99
N ASP A 477 -10.70 -43.05 -29.18
CA ASP A 477 -10.96 -42.06 -30.24
C ASP A 477 -10.22 -40.73 -30.04
N THR A 478 -9.84 -40.40 -28.80
CA THR A 478 -9.16 -39.14 -28.47
C THR A 478 -7.64 -39.26 -28.50
N ILE A 479 -7.10 -40.48 -28.64
CA ILE A 479 -5.66 -40.72 -28.73
C ILE A 479 -5.20 -40.44 -30.18
N PRO A 480 -4.14 -39.65 -30.37
CA PRO A 480 -3.56 -39.43 -31.70
C PRO A 480 -3.14 -40.73 -32.38
N GLU A 481 -3.49 -40.88 -33.66
CA GLU A 481 -3.18 -42.06 -34.49
C GLU A 481 -1.69 -42.47 -34.43
N PRO A 482 -0.71 -41.54 -34.51
CA PRO A 482 0.71 -41.94 -34.44
C PRO A 482 1.15 -42.55 -33.10
N LEU A 483 0.46 -42.21 -32.00
CA LEU A 483 0.72 -42.82 -30.69
C LEU A 483 0.06 -44.19 -30.60
N ARG A 484 -1.15 -44.32 -31.15
CA ARG A 484 -1.91 -45.57 -31.18
C ARG A 484 -1.20 -46.67 -31.97
N ASP A 485 -0.54 -46.31 -33.07
CA ASP A 485 0.23 -47.25 -33.89
C ASP A 485 1.45 -47.84 -33.17
N ARG A 486 1.89 -47.22 -32.07
CA ARG A 486 3.02 -47.68 -31.22
C ARG A 486 2.56 -48.33 -29.91
N MET A 487 1.26 -48.58 -29.76
CA MET A 487 0.68 -49.09 -28.52
C MET A 487 -0.03 -50.41 -28.75
N GLU A 488 0.23 -51.36 -27.87
CA GLU A 488 -0.49 -52.61 -27.83
C GLU A 488 -1.74 -52.46 -26.96
N MET A 489 -2.91 -52.54 -27.59
CA MET A 489 -4.18 -52.30 -26.92
C MET A 489 -4.64 -53.54 -26.15
N ILE A 490 -4.93 -53.37 -24.85
CA ILE A 490 -5.56 -54.35 -23.99
C ILE A 490 -6.90 -53.79 -23.51
N GLU A 491 -8.00 -54.40 -23.94
CA GLU A 491 -9.34 -54.06 -23.45
C GLU A 491 -9.60 -54.72 -22.11
N VAL A 492 -9.85 -53.90 -21.08
CA VAL A 492 -10.22 -54.36 -19.74
C VAL A 492 -11.75 -54.29 -19.64
N SER A 493 -12.42 -55.35 -20.11
CA SER A 493 -13.89 -55.50 -20.10
C SER A 493 -14.39 -56.37 -18.95
#